data_AF-A0A7W7EN79-F1
#
_entry.id   AF-A0A7W7EN79-F1
#
_cell.length_a   1.000
_cell.length_b   1.000
_cell.length_c   1.000
_cell.angle_alpha   90.00
_cell.angle_beta   90.00
_cell.angle_gamma   90.00
#
_symmetry.space_group_name_H-M   'P 1'
#
loop_
_entity.id
_entity.type
_entity.pdbx_description
1 polymer ?
#
loop_
_entity_poly.entity_id
_entity_poly.type
_entity_poly.pdbx_seq_one_letter_code
_entity_poly.pdbx_strand_id
1 'polypeptide(L)'
;MAVIAPYYGRIVALASSASDTDESFRRVLNFAQIQRAYCLWGIMPGSVGDEDSPFNECSHAYLAAAKMALLQMRTMKDERASAGDLVSEIDGVLVRNNLSLILCRFSGEDFNTADLIRPQLAGIFLHGKSLAAVMLALLTAVAALWCTARLLRTKPAGAG
;
A
#
# COMPACT_ATOMS: atom_id res chain seq x y z
N MET A 1 -1.69 7.35 -8.88
CA MET A 1 -2.15 6.22 -8.02
C MET A 1 -2.86 6.62 -6.73
N ALA A 2 -2.91 7.90 -6.33
CA ALA A 2 -3.54 8.33 -5.07
C ALA A 2 -5.01 7.89 -4.92
N VAL A 3 -5.78 7.88 -6.02
CA VAL A 3 -7.18 7.40 -6.02
C VAL A 3 -7.28 5.90 -5.80
N ILE A 4 -6.30 5.10 -6.24
CA ILE A 4 -6.31 3.64 -6.07
C ILE A 4 -5.95 3.25 -4.63
N ALA A 5 -5.14 4.05 -3.92
CA ALA A 5 -4.61 3.72 -2.61
C ALA A 5 -5.68 3.34 -1.55
N PRO A 6 -6.79 4.09 -1.41
CA PRO A 6 -7.88 3.71 -0.49
C PRO A 6 -8.58 2.40 -0.88
N TYR A 7 -8.54 2.04 -2.16
CA TYR A 7 -9.21 0.86 -2.71
C TYR A 7 -8.35 -0.40 -2.68
N TYR A 8 -7.04 -0.29 -2.45
CA TYR A 8 -6.10 -1.42 -2.49
C TYR A 8 -6.61 -2.64 -1.69
N GLY A 9 -7.09 -2.43 -0.47
CA GLY A 9 -7.60 -3.51 0.37
C GLY A 9 -8.80 -4.24 -0.23
N ARG A 10 -9.75 -3.51 -0.81
CA ARG A 10 -10.93 -4.07 -1.49
C ARG A 10 -10.55 -4.81 -2.77
N ILE A 11 -9.60 -4.25 -3.52
CA ILE A 11 -9.07 -4.86 -4.75
C ILE A 11 -8.41 -6.21 -4.43
N VAL A 12 -7.48 -6.23 -3.46
CA VAL A 12 -6.77 -7.45 -3.08
C VAL A 12 -7.71 -8.47 -2.45
N ALA A 13 -8.70 -8.05 -1.66
CA ALA A 13 -9.69 -8.96 -1.11
C ALA A 13 -10.49 -9.67 -2.23
N LEU A 14 -11.01 -8.90 -3.19
CA LEU A 14 -11.73 -9.45 -4.35
C LEU A 14 -10.83 -10.39 -5.18
N ALA A 15 -9.61 -9.95 -5.49
CA ALA A 15 -8.64 -10.72 -6.26
C ALA A 15 -8.19 -12.01 -5.55
N SER A 16 -8.08 -11.99 -4.23
CA SER A 16 -7.66 -13.17 -3.44
C SER A 16 -8.76 -14.23 -3.37
N SER A 17 -10.03 -13.81 -3.41
CA SER A 17 -11.19 -14.72 -3.43
C SER A 17 -11.56 -15.24 -4.82
N ALA A 18 -10.91 -14.75 -5.88
CA ALA A 18 -11.24 -15.13 -7.25
C ALA A 18 -10.97 -16.62 -7.54
N SER A 19 -11.88 -17.25 -8.29
CA SER A 19 -11.86 -18.65 -8.67
C SER A 19 -11.40 -18.88 -10.11
N ASP A 20 -11.76 -18.01 -11.05
CA ASP A 20 -11.47 -18.16 -12.48
C ASP A 20 -10.10 -17.57 -12.86
N THR A 21 -9.03 -17.99 -12.17
CA THR A 21 -7.69 -17.38 -12.27
C THR A 21 -6.68 -18.22 -13.05
N ASP A 22 -5.78 -17.55 -13.77
CA ASP A 22 -4.59 -18.18 -14.38
C ASP A 22 -3.28 -17.84 -13.63
N GLU A 23 -2.16 -18.41 -14.08
CA GLU A 23 -0.84 -18.16 -13.48
C GLU A 23 -0.40 -16.69 -13.59
N SER A 24 -0.72 -16.03 -14.71
CA SER A 24 -0.35 -14.63 -14.97
C SER A 24 -1.01 -13.70 -13.94
N PHE A 25 -2.32 -13.86 -13.74
CA PHE A 25 -3.09 -13.13 -12.74
C PHE A 25 -2.53 -13.35 -11.33
N ARG A 26 -2.25 -14.60 -10.96
CA ARG A 26 -1.71 -14.93 -9.64
C ARG A 26 -0.32 -14.33 -9.41
N ARG A 27 0.54 -14.27 -10.44
CA ARG A 27 1.85 -13.59 -10.36
C ARG A 27 1.69 -12.09 -10.11
N VAL A 28 0.80 -11.42 -10.82
CA VAL A 28 0.52 -9.98 -10.61
C VAL A 28 -0.02 -9.72 -9.20
N LEU A 29 -0.98 -10.54 -8.73
CA LEU A 29 -1.54 -10.41 -7.39
C LEU A 29 -0.49 -10.65 -6.30
N ASN A 30 0.38 -11.66 -6.48
CA ASN A 30 1.46 -11.94 -5.55
C ASN A 30 2.47 -10.78 -5.51
N PHE A 31 2.86 -10.25 -6.67
CA PHE A 31 3.71 -9.08 -6.74
C PHE A 31 3.08 -7.89 -6.00
N ALA A 32 1.80 -7.59 -6.21
CA ALA A 32 1.10 -6.50 -5.51
C ALA A 32 1.13 -6.64 -3.98
N GLN A 33 1.03 -7.87 -3.46
CA GLN A 33 1.05 -8.14 -2.02
C GLN A 33 2.47 -8.08 -1.44
N ILE A 34 3.44 -8.72 -2.10
CA ILE A 34 4.84 -8.74 -1.68
C ILE A 34 5.43 -7.32 -1.75
N GLN A 35 5.27 -6.62 -2.87
CA GLN A 35 5.75 -5.25 -3.06
C GLN A 35 5.21 -4.32 -1.98
N ARG A 36 3.93 -4.46 -1.60
CA ARG A 36 3.36 -3.68 -0.50
C ARG A 36 4.04 -3.97 0.85
N ALA A 37 4.38 -5.22 1.15
CA ALA A 37 5.12 -5.55 2.37
C ALA A 37 6.51 -4.89 2.38
N TYR A 38 7.22 -4.92 1.24
CA TYR A 38 8.51 -4.23 1.09
C TYR A 38 8.40 -2.71 1.22
N CYS A 39 7.24 -2.13 0.87
CA CYS A 39 6.91 -0.72 1.06
C CYS A 39 6.30 -0.40 2.43
N LEU A 40 6.61 -1.21 3.46
CA LEU A 40 6.08 -1.03 4.82
C LEU A 40 4.55 -0.94 4.86
N TRP A 41 3.87 -1.80 4.12
CA TRP A 41 2.40 -1.83 4.00
C TRP A 41 1.75 -0.53 3.48
N GLY A 42 2.54 0.40 2.95
CA GLY A 42 2.08 1.73 2.51
C GLY A 42 1.81 2.69 3.67
N ILE A 43 2.33 2.42 4.88
CA ILE A 43 2.06 3.26 6.07
C ILE A 43 2.82 4.59 6.07
N MET A 44 3.87 4.71 5.25
CA MET A 44 4.70 5.91 5.25
C MET A 44 3.90 7.12 4.74
N PRO A 45 3.83 8.24 5.47
CA PRO A 45 3.09 9.41 5.03
C PRO A 45 3.68 10.01 3.75
N GLY A 46 2.80 10.48 2.86
CA GLY A 46 3.19 11.03 1.56
C GLY A 46 3.66 10.00 0.54
N SER A 47 3.67 8.70 0.88
CA SER A 47 4.19 7.62 0.02
C SER A 47 3.55 7.50 -1.37
N VAL A 48 2.41 8.15 -1.64
CA VAL A 48 1.78 8.12 -2.97
C VAL A 48 1.66 9.50 -3.60
N GLY A 49 1.31 10.51 -2.80
CA GLY A 49 1.02 11.86 -3.28
C GLY A 49 2.19 12.85 -3.20
N ASP A 50 3.29 12.46 -2.55
CA ASP A 50 4.51 13.27 -2.45
C ASP A 50 5.59 12.66 -3.33
N GLU A 51 5.89 13.29 -4.47
CA GLU A 51 6.84 12.79 -5.47
C GLU A 51 8.28 12.68 -4.93
N ASP A 52 8.62 13.47 -3.89
CA ASP A 52 9.93 13.45 -3.24
C ASP A 52 10.00 12.41 -2.11
N SER A 53 8.90 11.69 -1.85
CA SER A 53 8.91 10.63 -0.84
C SER A 53 9.84 9.48 -1.26
N PRO A 54 10.70 8.99 -0.36
CA PRO A 54 11.55 7.83 -0.65
C PRO A 54 10.75 6.52 -0.84
N PHE A 55 9.44 6.55 -0.58
CA PHE A 55 8.52 5.44 -0.78
C PHE A 55 7.61 5.64 -2.00
N ASN A 56 7.76 6.74 -2.75
CA ASN A 56 6.87 7.08 -3.85
C ASN A 56 6.82 5.97 -4.91
N GLU A 57 7.95 5.73 -5.56
CA GLU A 57 8.09 4.74 -6.64
C GLU A 57 7.59 3.35 -6.22
N CYS A 58 8.05 2.85 -5.07
CA CYS A 58 7.67 1.53 -4.58
C CYS A 58 6.17 1.43 -4.27
N SER A 59 5.55 2.53 -3.84
CA SER A 59 4.11 2.57 -3.57
C SER A 59 3.28 2.63 -4.85
N HIS A 60 3.75 3.35 -5.86
CA HIS A 60 3.14 3.31 -7.19
C HIS A 60 3.23 1.90 -7.80
N ALA A 61 4.32 1.17 -7.57
CA ALA A 61 4.49 -0.19 -8.07
C ALA A 61 3.41 -1.18 -7.55
N TYR A 62 3.17 -1.25 -6.24
CA TYR A 62 2.14 -2.17 -5.72
C TYR A 62 0.73 -1.71 -6.08
N LEU A 63 0.48 -0.40 -6.18
CA LEU A 63 -0.82 0.15 -6.57
C LEU A 63 -1.13 -0.09 -8.04
N ALA A 64 -0.13 0.04 -8.91
CA ALA A 64 -0.23 -0.28 -10.32
C ALA A 64 -0.52 -1.78 -10.51
N ALA A 65 0.18 -2.65 -9.79
CA ALA A 65 -0.08 -4.08 -9.83
C ALA A 65 -1.49 -4.46 -9.33
N ALA A 66 -1.95 -3.85 -8.24
CA ALA A 66 -3.33 -4.03 -7.77
C ALA A 66 -4.35 -3.56 -8.83
N LYS A 67 -4.12 -2.39 -9.44
CA LYS A 67 -4.95 -1.89 -10.55
C LYS A 67 -4.97 -2.85 -11.73
N MET A 68 -3.81 -3.40 -12.12
CA MET A 68 -3.73 -4.41 -13.18
C MET A 68 -4.54 -5.66 -12.85
N ALA A 69 -4.43 -6.20 -11.63
CA ALA A 69 -5.24 -7.33 -11.19
C ALA A 69 -6.75 -7.01 -11.26
N LEU A 70 -7.17 -5.82 -10.84
CA LEU A 70 -8.56 -5.37 -10.96
C LEU A 70 -9.04 -5.33 -12.41
N LEU A 71 -8.22 -4.81 -13.32
CA LEU A 71 -8.57 -4.73 -14.74
C LEU A 71 -8.63 -6.11 -15.39
N GLN A 72 -7.76 -7.05 -15.00
CA GLN A 72 -7.82 -8.44 -15.46
C GLN A 72 -9.10 -9.14 -14.98
N MET A 73 -9.56 -8.91 -13.74
CA MET A 73 -10.84 -9.47 -13.27
C MET A 73 -12.06 -9.08 -14.11
N ARG A 74 -11.99 -8.00 -14.89
CA ARG A 74 -13.07 -7.64 -15.84
C ARG A 74 -13.19 -8.60 -17.02
N THR A 75 -12.16 -9.40 -17.30
CA THR A 75 -12.18 -10.38 -18.37
C THR A 75 -12.58 -11.78 -17.86
N MET A 76 -12.38 -12.05 -16.58
CA MET A 76 -12.71 -13.31 -15.89
C MET A 76 -14.22 -13.49 -15.77
N LYS A 77 -14.71 -14.73 -15.89
CA LYS A 77 -16.14 -15.00 -16.03
C LYS A 77 -16.91 -14.68 -14.74
N ASP A 78 -16.41 -15.14 -13.60
CA ASP A 78 -17.14 -15.08 -12.33
C ASP A 78 -16.96 -13.73 -11.62
N GLU A 79 -15.82 -13.06 -11.85
CA GLU A 79 -15.44 -11.82 -11.17
C GLU A 79 -15.79 -10.56 -11.96
N ARG A 80 -16.14 -10.68 -13.25
CA ARG A 80 -16.40 -9.53 -14.15
C ARG A 80 -17.40 -8.54 -13.58
N ALA A 81 -18.49 -9.01 -12.98
CA ALA A 81 -19.50 -8.14 -12.40
C ALA A 81 -18.94 -7.35 -11.21
N SER A 82 -18.41 -8.05 -10.20
CA SER A 82 -17.86 -7.41 -8.99
C SER A 82 -16.66 -6.50 -9.29
N ALA A 83 -15.80 -6.87 -10.25
CA ALA A 83 -14.71 -6.03 -10.70
C ALA A 83 -15.21 -4.80 -11.46
N GLY A 84 -16.24 -4.96 -12.30
CA GLY A 84 -16.90 -3.87 -13.01
C GLY A 84 -17.51 -2.83 -12.07
N ASP A 85 -18.17 -3.27 -10.99
CA ASP A 85 -18.73 -2.38 -9.98
C ASP A 85 -17.64 -1.57 -9.28
N LEU A 86 -16.56 -2.23 -8.87
CA LEU A 86 -15.43 -1.58 -8.19
C LEU A 86 -14.71 -0.58 -9.10
N VAL A 87 -14.51 -0.91 -10.38
CA VAL A 87 -13.96 0.00 -11.38
C VAL A 87 -14.87 1.20 -11.60
N SER A 88 -16.18 0.98 -11.74
CA SER A 88 -17.16 2.07 -11.92
C SER A 88 -17.15 3.03 -10.72
N GLU A 89 -16.99 2.52 -9.51
CA GLU A 89 -16.86 3.35 -8.30
C GLU A 89 -15.60 4.21 -8.34
N ILE A 90 -14.45 3.60 -8.66
CA ILE A 90 -13.16 4.29 -8.81
C ILE A 90 -13.23 5.37 -9.90
N ASP A 91 -13.81 5.05 -11.05
CA ASP A 91 -14.00 5.99 -12.16
C ASP A 91 -14.91 7.15 -11.75
N GLY A 92 -15.97 6.87 -10.99
CA GLY A 92 -16.83 7.91 -10.41
C GLY A 92 -16.08 8.86 -9.47
N VAL A 93 -15.07 8.37 -8.73
CA VAL A 93 -14.18 9.22 -7.92
C VAL A 93 -13.23 10.03 -8.81
N LEU A 94 -12.63 9.41 -9.84
CA LEU A 94 -11.73 10.10 -10.77
C LEU A 94 -12.42 11.27 -11.49
N VAL A 95 -13.64 11.05 -12.00
CA VAL A 95 -14.43 12.06 -12.72
C VAL A 95 -14.84 13.19 -11.77
N ARG A 96 -15.43 12.86 -10.61
CA ARG A 96 -15.90 13.88 -9.64
C ARG A 96 -14.79 14.79 -9.13
N ASN A 97 -13.57 14.29 -9.04
CA ASN A 97 -12.42 15.04 -8.53
C ASN A 97 -11.52 15.62 -9.63
N ASN A 98 -11.89 15.51 -10.92
CA ASN A 98 -11.08 15.96 -12.07
C ASN A 98 -9.67 15.34 -12.10
N LEU A 99 -9.53 14.09 -11.63
CA LEU A 99 -8.25 13.39 -11.51
C LEU A 99 -7.94 12.49 -12.71
N SER A 100 -8.81 12.47 -13.73
CA SER A 100 -8.64 11.65 -14.94
C SER A 100 -7.40 12.01 -15.78
N LEU A 101 -6.84 13.21 -15.59
CA LEU A 101 -5.68 13.73 -16.34
C LEU A 101 -4.41 13.90 -15.48
N ILE A 102 -4.48 13.67 -14.17
CA ILE A 102 -3.33 13.86 -13.27
C ILE A 102 -2.55 12.55 -13.16
N LEU A 103 -1.46 12.46 -13.91
CA LEU A 103 -0.49 11.37 -13.83
C LEU A 103 0.67 11.78 -12.90
N CYS A 104 0.85 11.04 -11.81
CA CYS A 104 2.09 11.07 -11.03
C CYS A 104 3.22 10.45 -11.85
N ARG A 105 4.48 10.81 -11.59
CA ARG A 105 5.65 10.40 -12.41
C ARG A 105 5.71 8.89 -12.63
N PHE A 106 5.45 8.11 -11.59
CA PHE A 106 5.53 6.64 -11.60
C PHE A 106 4.21 5.94 -11.89
N SER A 107 3.13 6.67 -12.20
CA SER A 107 1.82 6.07 -12.49
C SER A 107 1.71 5.41 -13.86
N GLY A 108 2.73 5.54 -14.71
CA GLY A 108 2.79 4.95 -16.05
C GLY A 108 4.04 4.11 -16.32
N GLU A 109 4.81 3.74 -15.29
CA GLU A 109 5.95 2.83 -15.47
C GLU A 109 5.53 1.37 -15.59
N ASP A 110 6.25 0.63 -16.42
CA ASP A 110 6.10 -0.82 -16.57
C ASP A 110 6.89 -1.52 -15.46
N PHE A 111 6.16 -2.09 -14.50
CA PHE A 111 6.76 -2.83 -13.40
C PHE A 111 6.94 -4.30 -13.76
N ASN A 112 8.20 -4.75 -13.84
CA ASN A 112 8.51 -6.16 -14.01
C ASN A 112 8.22 -6.93 -12.73
N THR A 113 7.30 -7.89 -12.77
CA THR A 113 6.96 -8.74 -11.60
C THR A 113 8.13 -9.58 -11.08
N ALA A 114 9.23 -9.68 -11.81
CA ALA A 114 10.46 -10.35 -11.38
C ALA A 114 11.34 -9.51 -10.45
N ASP A 115 11.16 -8.19 -10.40
CA ASP A 115 12.02 -7.26 -9.66
C ASP A 115 11.23 -6.51 -8.59
N LEU A 116 11.77 -6.44 -7.37
CA LEU A 116 11.17 -5.68 -6.27
C LEU A 116 11.76 -4.27 -6.20
N ILE A 117 10.88 -3.27 -6.18
CA ILE A 117 11.27 -1.88 -6.00
C ILE A 117 11.42 -1.60 -4.52
N ARG A 118 12.62 -1.21 -4.09
CA ARG A 118 12.88 -0.94 -2.66
C ARG A 118 12.71 0.55 -2.37
N PRO A 119 12.23 0.92 -1.17
CA PRO A 119 12.24 2.31 -0.76
C PRO A 119 13.68 2.83 -0.65
N GLN A 120 13.87 4.11 -0.98
CA GLN A 120 15.16 4.77 -0.89
C GLN A 120 15.46 5.12 0.57
N LEU A 121 15.98 4.16 1.33
CA LEU A 121 16.16 4.29 2.78
C LEU A 121 17.01 5.51 3.18
N ALA A 122 18.04 5.84 2.41
CA ALA A 122 18.85 7.04 2.65
C ALA A 122 18.03 8.33 2.53
N GLY A 123 17.04 8.36 1.64
CA GLY A 123 16.13 9.49 1.44
C GLY A 123 15.20 9.75 2.62
N ILE A 124 15.04 8.80 3.57
CA ILE A 124 14.22 9.00 4.77
C ILE A 124 14.76 10.17 5.61
N PHE A 125 16.08 10.30 5.73
CA PHE A 125 16.70 11.38 6.50
C PHE A 125 16.57 12.75 5.83
N LEU A 126 16.38 12.78 4.51
CA LEU A 126 16.28 14.00 3.70
C LEU A 126 14.83 14.42 3.48
N HIS A 127 13.87 13.52 3.65
CA HIS A 127 12.45 13.78 3.49
C HIS A 127 11.77 14.03 4.85
N GLY A 128 11.46 15.29 5.15
CA GLY A 128 11.00 15.73 6.47
C GLY A 128 9.79 14.98 7.03
N LYS A 129 8.78 14.66 6.20
CA LYS A 129 7.60 13.90 6.65
C LYS A 129 7.95 12.46 7.02
N SER A 130 8.82 11.81 6.24
CA SER A 130 9.26 10.45 6.52
C SER A 130 10.14 10.39 7.77
N LEU A 131 11.07 11.35 7.93
CA LEU A 131 11.89 11.45 9.12
C LEU A 131 11.04 11.65 10.38
N ALA A 132 10.10 12.59 10.34
CA ALA A 132 9.20 12.86 11.46
C ALA A 132 8.37 11.62 11.83
N ALA A 133 7.86 10.88 10.85
CA ALA A 133 7.10 9.66 11.08
C ALA A 133 7.94 8.57 11.77
N VAL A 134 9.17 8.34 11.30
CA VAL A 134 10.09 7.36 11.91
C VAL A 134 10.46 7.78 13.33
N MET A 135 10.79 9.05 13.55
CA MET A 135 11.12 9.57 14.88
C MET A 135 9.94 9.43 15.85
N LEU A 136 8.73 9.75 15.41
CA LEU A 136 7.52 9.60 16.22
C LEU A 136 7.26 8.12 16.57
N ALA A 137 7.42 7.21 15.61
CA ALA A 137 7.28 5.78 15.86
C ALA A 137 8.31 5.25 16.87
N LEU A 138 9.56 5.71 16.79
CA LEU A 138 10.60 5.36 17.76
C LEU A 138 10.31 5.91 19.16
N LEU A 139 9.90 7.20 19.25
CA LEU A 139 9.56 7.82 20.52
C LEU A 139 8.37 7.13 21.20
N THR A 140 7.34 6.76 20.43
CA THR A 140 6.17 6.04 20.97
C THR A 140 6.55 4.63 21.43
N ALA A 141 7.40 3.92 20.70
CA ALA A 141 7.91 2.60 21.12
C ALA A 141 8.73 2.69 22.42
N VAL A 142 9.64 3.67 22.53
CA VAL A 142 10.44 3.90 23.75
C VAL A 142 9.54 4.27 24.93
N ALA A 143 8.56 5.16 24.73
CA ALA A 143 7.62 5.54 25.78
C ALA A 143 6.77 4.34 26.24
N ALA A 144 6.29 3.52 25.31
CA ALA A 144 5.52 2.30 25.63
C ALA A 144 6.36 1.29 26.42
N LEU A 145 7.61 1.04 26.01
CA LEU A 145 8.55 0.17 26.74
C LEU A 145 8.86 0.70 28.14
N TRP A 146 9.03 2.01 28.29
CA TRP A 146 9.28 2.62 29.59
C TRP A 146 8.07 2.55 30.53
N CYS A 147 6.87 2.85 30.02
CA CYS A 147 5.63 2.75 30.77
C CYS A 147 5.34 1.31 31.20
N THR A 148 5.49 0.34 30.30
CA THR A 148 5.30 -1.09 30.61
C THR A 148 6.32 -1.57 31.65
N ALA A 149 7.60 -1.19 31.53
CA ALA A 149 8.62 -1.51 32.53
C ALA A 149 8.29 -0.89 33.90
N ARG A 150 7.78 0.36 33.95
CA ARG A 150 7.34 1.00 35.19
C ARG A 150 6.16 0.25 35.83
N LEU A 151 5.14 -0.08 35.05
CA LEU A 151 3.96 -0.83 35.52
C LEU A 151 4.32 -2.20 36.09
N LEU A 152 5.26 -2.91 35.43
CA LEU A 152 5.76 -4.20 35.90
C LEU A 152 6.57 -4.08 37.20
N ARG A 153 7.33 -3.00 37.40
CA ARG A 153 8.06 -2.75 38.66
C ARG A 153 7.14 -2.37 39.83
N THR A 154 5.97 -1.79 39.56
CA THR A 154 5.02 -1.36 40.60
C THR A 154 4.09 -2.47 41.11
N LYS A 155 4.12 -3.68 40.53
CA LYS A 155 3.46 -4.85 41.15
C LYS A 155 4.37 -5.42 42.24
N PRO A 156 4.06 -5.26 43.54
CA PRO A 156 4.81 -5.97 44.58
C PRO A 156 4.55 -7.48 44.45
N ALA A 157 5.61 -8.27 44.48
CA ALA A 157 5.52 -9.70 44.77
C ALA A 157 5.10 -9.86 46.23
N GLY A 158 3.80 -9.92 46.50
CA GLY A 158 3.30 -10.12 47.87
C GLY A 158 1.84 -9.70 48.05
N ALA A 159 0.93 -10.62 47.76
CA ALA A 159 -0.37 -10.71 48.43
C ALA A 159 -0.82 -12.17 48.30
N GLY A 160 -0.21 -13.01 49.13
CA GLY A 160 -0.72 -14.33 49.52
C GLY A 160 -1.20 -14.25 50.95
#